data_AF-A0A6A0H4L4-F1
#
_entry.id   AF-A0A6A0H4L4-F1
#
_cell.length_a   1.000
_cell.length_b   1.000
_cell.length_c   1.000
_cell.angle_alpha   90.00
_cell.angle_beta   90.00
_cell.angle_gamma   90.00
#
_symmetry.space_group_name_H-M   'P 1'
#
loop_
_entity.id
_entity.type
_entity.pdbx_description
1 polymer ?
#
loop_
_entity_poly.entity_id
_entity_poly.type
_entity_poly.pdbx_seq_one_letter_code
_entity_poly.pdbx_strand_id
1 'polypeptide(L)'
;MIYVFIAASYTPWLLLQPLPPGMVHLRWGVWVLAVVGIVYQQLFHEMYKMVDTTIYVTIGVVPALAVLQMADAGMWELGLGGAVYLVGVVFFKLDGRLPCAHAVWHVLVGVASYVHYVAVATHLLATPAAVPHLAAPHCARDAVCEQ
;
A
#
# COMPACT_ATOMS: atom_id res chain seq x y z
N MET A 1 -13.07 -0.53 -7.48
CA MET A 1 -11.64 -0.74 -7.84
C MET A 1 -10.68 -0.14 -6.82
N ILE A 2 -10.93 1.09 -6.36
CA ILE A 2 -10.10 1.74 -5.33
C ILE A 2 -9.88 0.90 -4.06
N TYR A 3 -10.91 0.21 -3.56
CA TYR A 3 -10.81 -0.60 -2.33
C TYR A 3 -9.78 -1.73 -2.48
N VAL A 4 -9.69 -2.32 -3.68
CA VAL A 4 -8.72 -3.37 -4.01
C VAL A 4 -7.31 -2.80 -4.06
N PHE A 5 -7.11 -1.62 -4.66
CA PHE A 5 -5.79 -0.98 -4.72
C PHE A 5 -5.25 -0.63 -3.34
N ILE A 6 -6.12 -0.14 -2.44
CA ILE A 6 -5.77 0.14 -1.05
C ILE A 6 -5.36 -1.18 -0.34
N ALA A 7 -6.19 -2.22 -0.42
CA ALA A 7 -5.90 -3.51 0.20
C ALA A 7 -4.60 -4.16 -0.32
N ALA A 8 -4.39 -4.12 -1.64
CA ALA A 8 -3.19 -4.65 -2.28
C ALA A 8 -1.93 -3.89 -1.84
N SER A 9 -2.01 -2.56 -1.66
CA SER A 9 -0.87 -1.73 -1.22
C SER A 9 -0.38 -2.10 0.18
N TYR A 10 -1.26 -2.51 1.09
CA TYR A 10 -0.90 -2.92 2.46
C TYR A 10 -0.53 -4.39 2.59
N THR A 11 -0.99 -5.24 1.68
CA THR A 11 -0.73 -6.69 1.72
C THR A 11 0.76 -7.06 1.82
N PRO A 12 1.70 -6.50 1.02
CA PRO A 12 3.11 -6.86 1.15
C PRO A 12 3.68 -6.50 2.52
N TRP A 13 3.29 -5.37 3.09
CA TRP A 13 3.69 -4.94 4.44
C TRP A 13 3.17 -5.91 5.51
N LEU A 14 1.91 -6.30 5.41
CA LEU A 14 1.28 -7.22 6.36
C LEU A 14 1.76 -8.68 6.24
N LEU A 15 2.32 -9.08 5.09
CA LEU A 15 2.82 -10.44 4.87
C LEU A 15 4.31 -10.59 5.16
N LEU A 16 5.13 -9.61 4.78
CA LEU A 16 6.59 -9.71 4.82
C LEU A 16 7.20 -9.21 6.15
N GLN A 17 6.55 -8.27 6.84
CA GLN A 17 7.02 -7.83 8.16
C GLN A 17 6.57 -8.81 9.26
N PRO A 18 7.35 -8.97 10.34
CA PRO A 18 6.96 -9.80 11.48
C PRO A 18 5.86 -9.10 12.31
N LEU A 19 4.62 -9.59 12.17
CA LEU A 19 3.46 -9.04 12.90
C LEU A 19 3.38 -9.59 14.34
N PRO A 20 3.03 -8.74 15.32
CA PRO A 20 2.61 -9.20 16.63
C PRO A 20 1.42 -10.19 16.51
N PRO A 21 1.31 -11.20 17.39
CA PRO A 21 0.27 -12.24 17.30
C PRO A 21 -1.15 -11.69 17.19
N GLY A 22 -1.45 -10.56 17.84
CA GLY A 22 -2.77 -9.91 17.79
C GLY A 22 -3.10 -9.21 16.47
N MET A 23 -2.11 -8.88 15.64
CA MET A 23 -2.28 -8.16 14.38
C MET A 23 -2.38 -9.08 13.16
N VAL A 24 -2.14 -10.39 13.30
CA VAL A 24 -2.16 -11.35 12.18
C VAL A 24 -3.52 -11.37 11.46
N HIS A 25 -4.61 -11.13 12.21
CA HIS A 25 -5.97 -11.06 11.66
C HIS A 25 -6.19 -9.88 10.71
N LEU A 26 -5.36 -8.84 10.79
CA LEU A 26 -5.46 -7.67 9.91
C LEU A 26 -5.23 -8.04 8.44
N ARG A 27 -4.45 -9.10 8.17
CA ARG A 27 -4.22 -9.64 6.81
C ARG A 27 -5.54 -9.94 6.10
N TRP A 28 -6.42 -10.67 6.77
CA TRP A 28 -7.74 -11.01 6.23
C TRP A 28 -8.74 -9.88 6.42
N GLY A 29 -8.63 -9.13 7.53
CA GLY A 29 -9.51 -8.00 7.84
C GLY A 29 -9.52 -6.92 6.76
N VAL A 30 -8.36 -6.58 6.20
CA VAL A 30 -8.26 -5.57 5.12
C VAL A 30 -9.00 -6.03 3.86
N TRP A 31 -8.88 -7.31 3.48
CA TRP A 31 -9.57 -7.87 2.32
C TRP A 31 -11.08 -8.02 2.55
N VAL A 32 -11.50 -8.43 3.75
CA VAL A 32 -12.93 -8.46 4.11
C VAL A 32 -13.52 -7.05 4.04
N LEU A 33 -12.83 -6.05 4.60
CA LEU A 33 -13.28 -4.66 4.54
C LEU A 33 -13.33 -4.13 3.09
N ALA A 34 -12.39 -4.54 2.24
CA ALA A 34 -12.41 -4.21 0.81
C ALA A 34 -13.63 -4.80 0.10
N VAL A 35 -13.93 -6.09 0.32
CA VAL A 35 -15.10 -6.75 -0.26
C VAL A 35 -16.40 -6.10 0.23
N VAL A 36 -16.49 -5.84 1.54
CA VAL A 36 -17.65 -5.15 2.14
C VAL A 36 -17.85 -3.77 1.51
N GLY A 37 -16.77 -2.99 1.36
CA GLY A 37 -16.82 -1.68 0.71
C GLY A 37 -17.27 -1.75 -0.76
N ILE A 38 -16.79 -2.73 -1.51
CA ILE A 38 -17.22 -2.96 -2.90
C ILE A 38 -18.70 -3.31 -2.97
N VAL A 39 -19.15 -4.30 -2.18
CA VAL A 39 -20.54 -4.73 -2.14
C VAL A 39 -21.45 -3.58 -1.72
N TYR A 40 -21.05 -2.80 -0.72
CA TYR A 40 -21.78 -1.62 -0.27
C TYR A 40 -21.93 -0.58 -1.39
N GLN A 41 -20.85 -0.26 -2.10
CA GLN A 41 -20.86 0.68 -3.21
C GLN A 41 -21.80 0.23 -4.35
N GLN A 42 -21.88 -1.08 -4.63
CA GLN A 42 -22.74 -1.62 -5.68
C GLN A 42 -24.22 -1.66 -5.27
N LEU A 43 -24.52 -1.96 -4.01
CA LEU A 43 -25.90 -2.06 -3.52
C LEU A 43 -26.53 -0.69 -3.21
N PHE A 44 -25.74 0.22 -2.65
CA PHE A 44 -26.20 1.53 -2.21
C PHE A 44 -25.49 2.62 -3.03
N HIS A 45 -25.90 2.75 -4.30
CA HIS A 45 -25.49 3.84 -5.19
C HIS A 45 -25.75 5.22 -4.55
N GLU A 46 -24.76 5.75 -3.83
CA GLU A 46 -24.71 7.08 -3.19
C GLU A 46 -25.81 7.47 -2.17
N MET A 47 -26.77 6.61 -1.82
CA MET A 47 -27.87 7.01 -0.93
C MET A 47 -27.41 7.52 0.46
N TYR A 48 -26.34 6.96 1.02
CA TYR A 48 -25.82 7.37 2.33
C TYR A 48 -24.37 7.83 2.24
N LYS A 49 -24.20 9.10 1.86
CA LYS A 49 -22.90 9.79 1.70
C LYS A 49 -21.98 9.70 2.94
N MET A 50 -22.55 9.62 4.14
CA MET A 50 -21.81 9.51 5.40
C MET A 50 -21.15 8.13 5.55
N VAL A 51 -21.88 7.06 5.29
CA VAL A 51 -21.41 5.67 5.46
C VAL A 51 -20.32 5.34 4.44
N ASP A 52 -20.48 5.81 3.20
CA ASP A 52 -19.47 5.68 2.14
C ASP A 52 -18.13 6.31 2.57
N THR A 53 -18.18 7.50 3.16
CA THR A 53 -16.99 8.19 3.68
C THR A 53 -16.38 7.46 4.87
N THR A 54 -17.19 6.89 5.77
CA THR A 54 -16.69 6.12 6.92
C THR A 54 -15.94 4.87 6.48
N ILE A 55 -16.48 4.09 5.53
CA ILE A 55 -15.83 2.87 5.02
C ILE A 55 -14.50 3.21 4.34
N TYR A 56 -14.47 4.28 3.55
CA TYR A 56 -13.26 4.79 2.89
C TYR A 56 -12.15 5.16 3.88
N VAL A 57 -12.50 5.90 4.94
CA VAL A 57 -11.53 6.30 5.96
C VAL A 57 -11.06 5.07 6.74
N THR A 58 -11.96 4.15 7.07
CA THR A 58 -11.64 2.97 7.86
C THR A 58 -10.66 2.05 7.13
N ILE A 59 -10.88 1.79 5.83
CA ILE A 59 -10.00 0.91 5.05
C ILE A 59 -8.62 1.51 4.77
N GLY A 60 -8.50 2.84 4.76
CA GLY A 60 -7.20 3.51 4.67
C GLY A 60 -6.47 3.58 6.01
N VAL A 61 -7.16 4.02 7.06
CA VAL A 61 -6.52 4.36 8.35
C VAL A 61 -6.17 3.13 9.18
N VAL A 62 -7.05 2.12 9.24
CA VAL A 62 -6.83 0.94 10.11
C VAL A 62 -5.54 0.19 9.75
N PRO A 63 -5.32 -0.22 8.48
CA PRO A 63 -4.04 -0.83 8.10
C PRO A 63 -2.87 0.14 8.13
N ALA A 64 -3.07 1.43 7.83
CA ALA A 64 -2.00 2.41 7.94
C ALA A 64 -1.45 2.51 9.38
N LEU A 65 -2.32 2.58 10.39
CA LEU A 65 -1.91 2.61 11.79
C LEU A 65 -1.11 1.36 12.17
N ALA A 66 -1.54 0.18 11.71
CA ALA A 66 -0.81 -1.05 11.98
C ALA A 66 0.59 -1.05 11.33
N VAL A 67 0.71 -0.58 10.08
CA VAL A 67 2.01 -0.48 9.39
C VAL A 67 2.91 0.57 10.06
N LEU A 68 2.35 1.70 10.52
CA LEU A 68 3.08 2.76 11.23
C LEU A 68 3.66 2.29 12.58
N GLN A 69 3.04 1.30 13.23
CA GLN A 69 3.59 0.72 14.46
C GLN A 69 4.74 -0.28 14.20
N MET A 70 4.96 -0.66 12.94
CA MET A 70 5.83 -1.78 12.58
C MET A 70 7.06 -1.38 11.76
N ALA A 71 6.97 -0.32 10.96
CA ALA A 71 8.02 0.04 10.01
C ALA A 71 8.57 1.44 10.31
N ASP A 72 9.79 1.51 10.85
CA ASP A 72 10.54 2.78 10.96
C ASP A 72 11.09 3.25 9.60
N ALA A 73 11.28 2.33 8.65
CA ALA A 73 11.74 2.60 7.28
C ALA A 73 10.60 2.42 6.26
N GLY A 74 10.29 3.46 5.49
CA GLY A 74 9.25 3.45 4.45
C GLY A 74 7.98 4.26 4.75
N MET A 75 7.90 4.90 5.93
CA MET A 75 6.76 5.74 6.33
C MET A 75 6.52 6.92 5.39
N TRP A 76 7.61 7.53 4.90
CA TRP A 76 7.54 8.71 4.05
C TRP A 76 6.90 8.38 2.71
N GLU A 77 7.33 7.30 2.07
CA GLU A 77 6.85 6.87 0.76
C GLU A 77 5.42 6.32 0.85
N LEU A 78 5.08 5.60 1.93
CA LEU A 78 3.72 5.14 2.17
C LEU A 78 2.75 6.32 2.40
N GLY A 79 3.19 7.32 3.16
CA GLY A 79 2.43 8.55 3.39
C GLY A 79 2.26 9.37 2.12
N LEU A 80 3.31 9.49 1.30
CA LEU A 80 3.27 10.21 0.04
C LEU A 80 2.32 9.54 -0.96
N GLY A 81 2.38 8.21 -1.10
CA GLY A 81 1.44 7.44 -1.91
C GLY A 81 -0.01 7.59 -1.44
N GLY A 82 -0.23 7.55 -0.13
CA GLY A 82 -1.55 7.80 0.47
C GLY A 82 -2.09 9.21 0.21
N ALA A 83 -1.23 10.23 0.27
CA ALA A 83 -1.62 11.60 -0.05
C ALA A 83 -2.03 11.76 -1.52
N VAL A 84 -1.28 11.14 -2.45
CA VAL A 84 -1.65 11.14 -3.88
C VAL A 84 -2.99 10.42 -4.11
N TYR A 85 -3.28 9.33 -3.37
CA TYR A 85 -4.59 8.69 -3.40
C TYR A 85 -5.72 9.60 -2.94
N LEU A 86 -5.54 10.34 -1.84
CA LEU A 86 -6.54 11.29 -1.33
C LEU A 86 -6.83 12.39 -2.35
N VAL A 87 -5.79 12.93 -2.99
CA VAL A 87 -5.94 13.91 -4.08
C VAL A 87 -6.72 13.28 -5.25
N GLY A 88 -6.39 12.04 -5.63
CA GLY A 88 -7.15 11.28 -6.63
C GLY A 88 -8.64 11.20 -6.30
N VAL A 89 -9.01 10.85 -5.07
CA VAL A 89 -10.43 10.75 -4.66
C VAL A 89 -11.18 12.09 -4.81
N VAL A 90 -10.51 13.22 -4.58
CA VAL A 90 -11.11 14.55 -4.83
C VAL A 90 -11.44 14.72 -6.31
N PHE A 91 -10.52 14.37 -7.21
CA PHE A 91 -10.77 14.41 -8.66
C PHE A 91 -11.85 13.41 -9.11
N PHE A 92 -11.94 12.24 -8.46
CA PHE A 92 -13.00 11.27 -8.71
C PHE A 92 -14.39 11.84 -8.34
N LYS A 93 -14.52 12.55 -7.21
CA LYS A 93 -15.78 13.21 -6.84
C LYS A 93 -16.11 14.44 -7.69
N LEU A 94 -15.11 15.01 -8.36
CA LEU A 94 -15.30 16.10 -9.33
C LEU A 94 -15.63 15.59 -10.74
N ASP A 95 -15.62 14.27 -10.94
CA ASP A 95 -16.01 13.64 -12.19
C ASP A 95 -17.47 14.01 -12.53
N GLY A 96 -17.68 14.52 -13.74
CA GLY A 96 -18.96 15.10 -14.17
C GLY A 96 -19.11 16.62 -13.99
N ARG A 97 -18.21 17.30 -13.27
CA ARG A 97 -18.16 18.79 -13.23
C ARG A 97 -17.05 19.40 -14.07
N LEU A 98 -15.92 18.72 -14.18
CA LEU A 98 -14.76 19.15 -14.96
C LEU A 98 -14.56 18.21 -16.14
N PRO A 99 -14.39 18.72 -17.38
CA PRO A 99 -14.02 17.88 -18.51
C PRO A 99 -12.65 17.22 -18.23
N CYS A 100 -12.53 15.93 -18.55
CA CYS A 100 -11.33 15.09 -18.34
C CYS A 100 -10.93 14.78 -16.88
N ALA A 101 -11.75 15.10 -15.87
CA ALA A 101 -11.46 14.77 -14.47
C ALA A 101 -11.24 13.26 -14.24
N HIS A 102 -12.02 12.42 -14.92
CA HIS A 102 -11.85 10.96 -14.88
C HIS A 102 -10.45 10.48 -15.33
N ALA A 103 -9.91 11.09 -16.38
CA ALA A 103 -8.58 10.71 -16.90
C ALA A 103 -7.47 11.12 -15.93
N VAL A 104 -7.56 12.33 -15.36
CA VAL A 104 -6.62 12.81 -14.33
C VAL A 104 -6.65 11.90 -13.11
N TRP A 105 -7.84 11.43 -12.72
CA TRP A 105 -7.98 10.46 -11.63
C TRP A 105 -7.22 9.16 -11.89
N HIS A 106 -7.35 8.55 -13.08
CA HIS A 106 -6.59 7.35 -13.44
C HIS A 106 -5.08 7.55 -13.37
N VAL A 107 -4.59 8.69 -13.87
CA VAL A 107 -3.16 9.04 -13.82
C VAL A 107 -2.68 9.15 -12.37
N LEU A 108 -3.43 9.85 -11.51
CA LEU A 108 -3.08 9.99 -10.08
C LEU A 108 -3.06 8.64 -9.36
N VAL A 109 -4.04 7.77 -9.61
CA VAL A 109 -4.07 6.40 -9.06
C VAL A 109 -2.88 5.58 -9.54
N GLY A 110 -2.48 5.73 -10.80
CA GLY A 110 -1.30 5.08 -11.36
C GLY A 110 0.00 5.55 -10.68
N VAL A 111 0.15 6.85 -10.50
CA VAL A 111 1.31 7.44 -9.80
C VAL A 111 1.36 6.99 -8.33
N ALA A 112 0.24 7.00 -7.62
CA ALA A 112 0.17 6.51 -6.24
C ALA A 112 0.59 5.03 -6.14
N SER A 113 0.06 4.19 -7.02
CA SER A 113 0.38 2.76 -7.08
C SER A 113 1.88 2.53 -7.37
N TYR A 114 2.46 3.33 -8.27
CA TYR A 114 3.89 3.29 -8.56
C TYR A 114 4.75 3.67 -7.34
N VAL A 115 4.37 4.71 -6.60
CA VAL A 115 5.06 5.10 -5.36
C VAL A 115 5.00 3.99 -4.31
N HIS A 116 3.83 3.36 -4.12
CA HIS A 116 3.70 2.21 -3.21
C HIS A 116 4.55 1.01 -3.68
N TYR A 117 4.61 0.75 -4.97
CA TYR A 117 5.49 -0.29 -5.52
C TYR A 117 6.97 0.00 -5.22
N VAL A 118 7.43 1.23 -5.46
CA VAL A 118 8.81 1.64 -5.15
C VAL A 118 9.10 1.46 -3.66
N ALA A 119 8.18 1.88 -2.78
CA ALA A 119 8.33 1.72 -1.33
C ALA A 119 8.51 0.26 -0.91
N VAL A 120 7.74 -0.66 -1.49
CA VAL A 120 7.88 -2.11 -1.23
C VAL A 120 9.20 -2.63 -1.80
N ALA A 121 9.58 -2.22 -3.01
CA ALA A 121 10.82 -2.66 -3.64
C ALA A 121 12.06 -2.21 -2.87
N THR A 122 12.09 -0.99 -2.35
CA THR A 122 13.25 -0.43 -1.63
C THR A 122 13.29 -0.86 -0.17
N HIS A 123 12.16 -0.88 0.54
CA HIS A 123 12.16 -1.10 1.99
C HIS A 123 11.94 -2.56 2.38
N LEU A 124 11.15 -3.30 1.61
CA LEU A 124 10.82 -4.70 1.90
C LEU A 124 11.70 -5.70 1.14
N LEU A 125 12.09 -5.39 -0.10
CA LEU A 125 12.90 -6.30 -0.92
C LEU A 125 14.40 -5.98 -0.89
N ALA A 126 14.79 -4.71 -0.75
CA ALA A 126 16.19 -4.31 -0.69
C ALA A 126 16.79 -4.35 0.72
N THR A 127 16.04 -4.79 1.74
CA THR A 127 16.61 -5.07 3.06
C THR A 127 17.63 -6.23 2.92
N PRO A 128 18.88 -6.09 3.42
CA PRO A 128 19.97 -7.04 3.17
C PRO A 128 19.76 -8.44 3.79
N ALA A 129 18.60 -8.73 4.38
CA ALA A 129 18.24 -10.06 4.87
C ALA A 129 17.80 -11.03 3.77
N ALA A 130 17.41 -10.54 2.59
CA ALA A 130 16.87 -11.38 1.51
C ALA A 130 17.92 -11.97 0.55
N VAL A 131 19.20 -11.59 0.68
CA VAL A 131 20.26 -12.13 -0.19
C VAL A 131 21.53 -12.47 0.62
N PRO A 132 21.55 -13.60 1.36
CA PRO A 132 22.77 -14.09 2.00
C PRO A 132 23.85 -14.53 0.99
N HIS A 133 23.50 -14.69 -0.30
CA HIS A 133 24.35 -15.37 -1.29
C HIS A 133 25.05 -14.47 -2.32
N LEU A 134 24.79 -13.15 -2.34
CA LEU A 134 25.50 -12.21 -3.25
C LEU A 134 26.45 -11.25 -2.50
N ALA A 135 26.46 -11.28 -1.17
CA ALA A 135 27.48 -10.62 -0.36
C ALA A 135 28.64 -11.58 -0.04
N ALA A 136 29.10 -12.36 -1.02
CA ALA A 136 30.42 -12.95 -0.92
C ALA A 136 31.43 -11.85 -1.29
N PRO A 137 32.30 -11.40 -0.37
CA PRO A 137 33.32 -10.42 -0.69
C PRO A 137 34.20 -10.97 -1.81
N HIS A 138 34.41 -10.16 -2.84
CA HIS A 138 35.37 -10.41 -3.93
C HIS A 138 36.85 -10.46 -3.45
N CYS A 139 37.11 -10.71 -2.17
CA CYS A 139 38.41 -10.64 -1.54
C CYS A 139 38.69 -11.90 -0.69
N ALA A 140 38.54 -13.09 -1.30
CA ALA A 140 38.97 -14.36 -0.72
C ALA A 140 39.51 -15.34 -1.77
N ARG A 141 39.96 -14.83 -2.93
CA ARG A 141 40.59 -15.64 -3.99
C ARG A 141 42.12 -15.62 -3.98
N ASP A 142 42.74 -14.76 -3.16
CA ASP A 142 44.20 -14.54 -3.25
C ASP A 142 45.02 -15.20 -2.11
N ALA A 143 44.39 -15.89 -1.16
CA ALA A 143 45.10 -16.50 -0.02
C ALA A 143 45.53 -17.98 -0.25
N VAL A 144 45.43 -18.51 -1.48
CA VAL A 144 45.76 -19.92 -1.79
C VAL A 144 47.06 -20.05 -2.62
N CYS A 145 47.71 -18.95 -3.00
CA CYS A 145 48.93 -18.98 -3.81
C CYS A 145 50.09 -18.18 -3.20
N GLU A 146 50.55 -18.51 -1.98
CA GLU A 146 51.97 -18.35 -1.61
C GLU A 146 52.37 -19.47 -0.64
N GLN A 147 52.76 -20.58 -1.27
CA GLN A 147 53.75 -21.54 -0.77
C GLN A 147 55.14 -21.04 -1.16
#